data_AF-A0A419SEB8-F1
#
_entry.id   AF-A0A419SEB8-F1
#
_cell.length_a   1.000
_cell.length_b   1.000
_cell.length_c   1.000
_cell.angle_alpha   90.00
_cell.angle_beta   90.00
_cell.angle_gamma   90.00
#
_symmetry.space_group_name_H-M   'P 1'
#
loop_
_entity.id
_entity.type
_entity.pdbx_description
1 polymer ?
#
loop_
_entity_poly.entity_id
_entity_poly.type
_entity_poly.pdbx_seq_one_letter_code
_entity_poly.pdbx_strand_id
1 'polypeptide(L)'
;MSSHHSIHEALEQFRFAVFMGRRPGEVEALLTQEQYVLAYEQQLERDPAKERTLMETYSAPLLPVYKKIMEQTAKMEQLLSGDTTPISFTDEDVLDELYDEVSNLETEAEWEDFKKRIL
;
A
#
# COMPACT_ATOMS: atom_id res chain seq x y z
N MET A 1 -1.42 -18.56 16.59
CA MET A 1 -2.63 -17.72 16.80
C MET A 1 -2.64 -16.73 15.67
N SER A 2 -3.50 -16.95 14.67
CA SER A 2 -3.50 -16.13 13.45
C SER A 2 -4.29 -14.86 13.73
N SER A 3 -3.59 -13.75 13.95
CA SER A 3 -4.19 -12.43 14.03
C SER A 3 -4.79 -12.11 12.67
N HIS A 4 -6.10 -12.24 12.54
CA HIS A 4 -6.85 -11.58 11.48
C HIS A 4 -6.75 -10.07 11.73
N HIS A 5 -5.65 -9.45 11.30
CA HIS A 5 -5.61 -8.00 11.15
C HIS A 5 -6.69 -7.64 10.15
N SER A 6 -7.55 -6.70 10.51
CA SER A 6 -8.52 -6.16 9.56
C SER A 6 -7.77 -5.51 8.39
N ILE A 7 -8.38 -5.46 7.20
CA ILE A 7 -7.78 -4.78 6.04
C ILE A 7 -7.46 -3.32 6.37
N HIS A 8 -8.30 -2.68 7.21
CA HIS A 8 -8.05 -1.35 7.73
C HIS A 8 -6.74 -1.26 8.54
N GLU A 9 -6.54 -2.14 9.52
CA GLU A 9 -5.28 -2.18 10.28
C GLU A 9 -4.07 -2.48 9.40
N ALA A 10 -4.22 -3.38 8.42
CA ALA A 10 -3.14 -3.69 7.48
C ALA A 10 -2.76 -2.47 6.62
N LEU A 11 -3.75 -1.68 6.18
CA LEU A 11 -3.52 -0.42 5.46
C LEU A 11 -2.74 0.58 6.32
N GLU A 12 -3.13 0.77 7.57
CA GLU A 12 -2.45 1.70 8.48
C GLU A 12 -1.02 1.24 8.80
N GLN A 13 -0.82 -0.07 9.00
CA GLN A 13 0.52 -0.64 9.22
C GLN A 13 1.40 -0.54 7.97
N PHE A 14 0.84 -0.74 6.78
CA PHE A 14 1.54 -0.59 5.51
C PHE A 14 1.95 0.87 5.28
N ARG A 15 1.01 1.81 5.43
CA ARG A 15 1.30 3.26 5.37
C ARG A 15 2.44 3.62 6.33
N PHE A 16 2.34 3.19 7.59
CA PHE A 16 3.39 3.44 8.56
C PHE A 16 4.76 2.90 8.09
N ALA A 17 4.80 1.67 7.58
CA ALA A 17 6.05 1.05 7.12
C ALA A 17 6.68 1.80 5.94
N VAL A 18 5.87 2.27 4.98
CA VAL A 18 6.32 3.05 3.82
C VAL A 18 6.99 4.35 4.25
N PHE A 19 6.35 5.12 5.13
CA PHE A 19 6.84 6.45 5.48
C PHE A 19 7.88 6.44 6.62
N MET A 20 7.82 5.47 7.54
CA MET A 20 8.68 5.47 8.75
C MET A 20 9.85 4.48 8.68
N GLY A 21 9.88 3.56 7.71
CA GLY A 21 10.96 2.57 7.54
C GLY A 21 11.20 1.66 8.75
N ARG A 22 10.19 1.50 9.60
CA ARG A 22 10.24 0.70 10.83
C ARG A 22 8.90 0.02 11.12
N ARG A 23 8.91 -0.92 12.06
CA ARG A 23 7.68 -1.59 12.49
C ARG A 23 6.81 -0.62 13.31
N PRO A 24 5.49 -0.59 13.07
CA PRO A 24 4.57 0.15 13.93
C PRO A 24 4.61 -0.42 15.35
N GLY A 25 4.74 0.47 16.33
CA GLY A 25 4.60 0.12 17.74
C GLY A 25 3.14 -0.07 18.15
N GLU A 26 2.89 -0.82 19.22
CA GLU A 26 1.53 -1.07 19.74
C GLU A 26 0.78 0.20 20.23
N VAL A 27 1.49 1.32 20.43
CA VAL A 27 0.95 2.55 21.06
C VAL A 27 1.29 3.81 20.26
N GLU A 28 1.76 3.69 19.02
CA GLU A 28 2.01 4.88 18.21
C GLU A 28 0.69 5.52 17.77
N ALA A 29 0.54 6.81 18.09
CA ALA A 29 -0.56 7.60 17.57
C ALA A 29 -0.46 7.65 16.04
N LEU A 30 -1.59 7.38 15.37
CA LEU A 30 -1.65 7.51 13.92
C LEU A 30 -1.43 8.98 13.55
N LEU A 31 -0.42 9.21 12.70
CA LEU A 31 -0.16 10.51 12.11
C LEU A 31 -1.14 10.75 10.95
N THR A 32 -1.32 12.01 10.56
CA THR A 32 -1.96 12.32 9.27
C THR A 32 -0.99 12.04 8.13
N GLN A 33 -1.51 11.89 6.91
CA GLN A 33 -0.69 11.68 5.71
C GLN A 33 0.37 12.77 5.54
N GLU A 34 0.01 14.04 5.72
CA GLU A 34 0.95 15.16 5.60
C GLU A 34 2.08 15.06 6.64
N GLN A 35 1.78 14.57 7.84
CA GLN A 35 2.77 14.33 8.89
C GLN A 35 3.68 13.14 8.56
N TYR A 36 3.15 12.09 7.91
CA TYR A 36 3.95 10.98 7.40
C TYR A 36 4.90 11.43 6.29
N VAL A 37 4.41 12.23 5.33
CA VAL A 37 5.24 12.81 4.26
C VAL A 37 6.35 13.67 4.86
N LEU A 38 6.02 14.57 5.80
CA LEU A 38 7.02 15.40 6.47
C LEU A 38 8.05 14.56 7.24
N ALA A 39 7.62 13.51 7.93
CA ALA A 39 8.52 12.61 8.65
C ALA A 39 9.44 11.84 7.69
N TYR A 40 8.93 11.45 6.54
CA TYR A 40 9.69 10.77 5.49
C TYR A 40 10.74 11.69 4.85
N GLU A 41 10.39 12.94 4.52
CA GLU A 41 11.32 13.93 3.97
C GLU A 41 12.47 14.29 4.94
N GLN A 42 12.22 14.22 6.25
CA GLN A 42 13.20 14.53 7.29
C GLN A 42 14.15 13.36 7.61
N GLN A 43 13.94 12.18 7.03
CA GLN A 43 14.81 11.03 7.28
C GLN A 43 16.17 11.20 6.62
N LEU A 44 17.23 11.19 7.43
CA LEU A 44 18.62 11.33 6.99
C LEU A 44 19.23 10.00 6.51
N GLU A 45 18.74 8.87 7.01
CA GLU A 45 19.26 7.54 6.69
C GLU A 45 18.10 6.55 6.49
N ARG A 46 18.20 5.74 5.44
CA ARG A 46 17.24 4.72 5.06
C ARG A 46 17.95 3.40 4.78
N ASP A 47 17.27 2.30 5.12
CA ASP A 47 17.76 0.94 4.90
C ASP A 47 16.81 0.22 3.93
N PRO A 48 17.12 0.21 2.62
CA PRO A 48 16.23 -0.34 1.61
C PRO A 48 15.89 -1.83 1.83
N ALA A 49 16.84 -2.61 2.37
CA ALA A 49 16.62 -4.04 2.59
C ALA A 49 15.62 -4.28 3.72
N LYS A 50 15.75 -3.51 4.80
CA LYS A 50 14.80 -3.53 5.91
C LYS A 50 13.43 -3.03 5.47
N GLU A 51 13.38 -1.94 4.71
CA GLU A 51 12.13 -1.37 4.18
C GLU A 51 11.39 -2.38 3.30
N ARG A 52 12.08 -3.03 2.36
CA ARG A 52 11.48 -4.08 1.52
C ARG A 52 10.86 -5.19 2.34
N THR A 53 11.57 -5.66 3.37
CA THR A 53 11.05 -6.69 4.28
C THR A 53 9.78 -6.23 5.01
N LEU A 54 9.73 -4.97 5.44
CA LEU A 54 8.55 -4.40 6.11
C LEU A 54 7.37 -4.28 5.15
N MET A 55 7.62 -3.78 3.93
CA MET A 55 6.61 -3.65 2.88
C MET A 55 5.98 -5.00 2.55
N GLU A 56 6.79 -6.03 2.29
CA GLU A 56 6.31 -7.40 2.04
C GLU A 56 5.49 -7.96 3.21
N THR A 57 5.90 -7.68 4.45
CA THR A 57 5.21 -8.17 5.65
C THR A 57 3.83 -7.54 5.81
N TYR A 58 3.74 -6.21 5.69
CA TYR A 58 2.50 -5.49 5.97
C TYR A 58 1.57 -5.39 4.76
N SER A 59 2.07 -5.57 3.55
CA SER A 59 1.23 -5.63 2.35
C SER A 59 0.55 -6.99 2.17
N ALA A 60 1.06 -8.07 2.75
CA ALA A 60 0.56 -9.44 2.51
C ALA A 60 -0.97 -9.59 2.63
N PRO A 61 -1.66 -8.96 3.62
CA PRO A 61 -3.13 -9.01 3.69
C PRO A 61 -3.84 -8.17 2.62
N LEU A 62 -3.15 -7.16 2.06
CA LEU A 62 -3.67 -6.20 1.09
C LEU A 62 -3.56 -6.71 -0.35
N LEU A 63 -2.51 -7.49 -0.67
CA LEU A 63 -2.22 -7.92 -2.05
C LEU A 63 -3.42 -8.59 -2.74
N PRO A 64 -4.17 -9.53 -2.12
CA PRO A 64 -5.30 -10.17 -2.79
C PRO A 64 -6.46 -9.22 -3.10
N VAL A 65 -6.62 -8.16 -2.30
CA VAL A 65 -7.66 -7.15 -2.49
C VAL A 65 -7.23 -6.20 -3.60
N TYR A 66 -6.02 -5.66 -3.50
CA TYR A 66 -5.47 -4.72 -4.47
C TYR A 66 -5.33 -5.33 -5.88
N LYS A 67 -4.89 -6.59 -5.95
CA LYS A 67 -4.82 -7.35 -7.21
C LYS A 67 -6.15 -7.40 -7.95
N LYS A 68 -7.27 -7.58 -7.24
CA LYS A 68 -8.61 -7.59 -7.86
C LYS A 68 -8.97 -6.24 -8.45
N ILE A 69 -8.56 -5.14 -7.82
CA ILE A 69 -8.78 -3.78 -8.32
C ILE A 69 -7.98 -3.59 -9.60
N MET A 70 -6.69 -3.95 -9.61
CA MET A 70 -5.85 -3.90 -10.81
C MET A 70 -6.43 -4.74 -11.96
N GLU A 71 -6.86 -5.98 -11.68
CA GLU A 71 -7.49 -6.85 -12.66
C GLU A 71 -8.80 -6.28 -13.21
N GLN A 72 -9.60 -5.57 -12.40
CA GLN A 72 -10.81 -4.91 -12.85
C GLN A 72 -10.50 -3.72 -13.76
N THR A 73 -9.53 -2.88 -13.38
CA THR A 73 -9.08 -1.75 -14.20
C THR A 73 -8.56 -2.23 -15.55
N ALA A 74 -7.65 -3.20 -15.56
CA ALA A 74 -7.10 -3.77 -16.79
C ALA A 74 -8.19 -4.40 -17.68
N LYS A 75 -9.19 -5.08 -17.09
CA LYS A 75 -10.33 -5.62 -17.84
C LYS A 75 -11.13 -4.51 -18.54
N MET A 76 -11.36 -3.38 -17.87
CA MET A 76 -12.05 -2.25 -18.50
C MET A 76 -11.23 -1.67 -19.65
N GLU A 77 -9.92 -1.53 -19.49
CA GLU A 77 -9.03 -1.02 -20.54
C GLU A 77 -8.98 -1.95 -21.76
N GLN A 78 -8.99 -3.27 -21.55
CA GLN A 78 -9.08 -4.25 -22.63
C GLN A 78 -10.40 -4.17 -23.40
N LEU A 79 -11.52 -3.97 -22.69
CA LEU A 79 -12.82 -3.77 -23.35
C LEU A 79 -12.84 -2.53 -24.25
N LEU A 80 -12.14 -1.46 -23.85
CA LEU A 80 -12.07 -0.22 -24.62
C LEU A 80 -11.09 -0.31 -25.80
N SER A 81 -9.98 -1.01 -25.64
CA SER A 81 -8.91 -1.12 -26.65
C SER A 81 -9.12 -2.27 -27.64
N GLY A 82 -9.93 -3.28 -27.29
CA GLY A 82 -10.05 -4.53 -28.03
C GLY A 82 -8.88 -5.49 -27.83
N ASP A 83 -8.00 -5.23 -26.85
CA ASP A 83 -6.95 -6.17 -26.45
C ASP A 83 -7.57 -7.43 -25.82
N THR A 84 -6.95 -8.58 -26.10
CA THR A 84 -7.40 -9.92 -25.65
C THR A 84 -6.31 -10.67 -24.89
N THR A 85 -5.19 -10.01 -24.58
CA THR A 85 -4.09 -10.61 -23.83
C THR A 85 -4.56 -11.05 -22.44
N PRO A 86 -4.22 -12.25 -21.95
CA PRO A 86 -4.61 -12.66 -20.60
C PRO A 86 -4.04 -11.72 -19.53
N ILE A 87 -4.91 -11.18 -18.68
CA ILE A 87 -4.51 -10.34 -17.54
C ILE A 87 -4.01 -11.23 -16.41
N SER A 88 -2.78 -11.00 -15.96
CA SER A 88 -2.22 -11.65 -14.79
C SER A 88 -1.16 -10.75 -14.18
N PHE A 89 -1.22 -10.59 -12.85
CA PHE A 89 -0.22 -9.88 -12.07
C PHE A 89 0.42 -10.84 -11.07
N THR A 90 1.72 -10.76 -10.91
CA THR A 90 2.43 -11.42 -9.81
C THR A 90 2.21 -10.65 -8.50
N ASP A 91 2.51 -11.27 -7.36
CA ASP A 91 2.40 -10.57 -6.07
C ASP A 91 3.43 -9.42 -5.97
N GLU A 92 4.56 -9.53 -6.67
CA GLU A 92 5.57 -8.48 -6.78
C GLU A 92 5.04 -7.28 -7.57
N ASP A 93 4.40 -7.50 -8.72
CA ASP A 93 3.77 -6.43 -9.51
C ASP A 93 2.72 -5.66 -8.67
N VAL A 94 1.93 -6.39 -7.88
CA VAL A 94 0.87 -5.83 -7.03
C VAL A 94 1.48 -5.04 -5.87
N LEU A 95 2.56 -5.55 -5.26
CA LEU A 95 3.26 -4.84 -4.19
C LEU A 95 3.90 -3.55 -4.69
N ASP A 96 4.54 -3.58 -5.85
CA ASP A 96 5.23 -2.42 -6.41
C ASP A 96 4.23 -1.31 -6.78
N GLU A 97 3.10 -1.66 -7.40
CA GLU A 97 2.02 -0.70 -7.70
C GLU A 97 1.39 -0.14 -6.42
N LEU A 98 1.10 -1.01 -5.44
CA LEU A 98 0.54 -0.58 -4.15
C LEU A 98 1.49 0.38 -3.42
N TYR A 99 2.80 0.10 -3.45
CA TYR A 99 3.81 0.96 -2.89
C TYR A 99 3.85 2.31 -3.60
N ASP A 100 3.89 2.31 -4.94
CA ASP A 100 3.93 3.54 -5.73
C ASP A 100 2.71 4.42 -5.41
N GLU A 101 1.50 3.86 -5.47
CA GLU A 101 0.29 4.61 -5.19
C GLU A 101 0.27 5.20 -3.78
N VAL A 102 0.60 4.41 -2.74
CA VAL A 102 0.62 4.90 -1.35
C VAL A 102 1.71 5.94 -1.12
N SER A 103 2.88 5.78 -1.74
CA SER A 103 4.00 6.72 -1.59
C SER A 103 3.74 8.08 -2.23
N ASN A 104 2.83 8.13 -3.21
CA ASN A 104 2.43 9.34 -3.92
C ASN A 104 1.23 10.07 -3.30
N LEU A 105 0.63 9.54 -2.22
CA LEU A 105 -0.45 10.24 -1.50
C LEU A 105 0.17 11.36 -0.66
N GLU A 106 -0.34 12.59 -0.80
CA GLU A 106 0.20 13.76 -0.11
C GLU A 106 -0.70 14.20 1.06
N THR A 107 -2.00 13.92 0.99
CA THR A 107 -2.99 14.44 1.93
C THR A 107 -3.83 13.35 2.62
N GLU A 108 -4.35 13.65 3.80
CA GLU A 108 -5.23 12.70 4.52
C GLU A 108 -6.52 12.44 3.75
N ALA A 109 -6.99 13.40 2.95
CA ALA A 109 -8.15 13.22 2.08
C ALA A 109 -7.90 12.14 1.01
N GLU A 110 -6.73 12.18 0.35
CA GLU A 110 -6.33 11.15 -0.61
C GLU A 110 -6.15 9.79 0.04
N TRP A 111 -5.61 9.75 1.28
CA TRP A 111 -5.54 8.51 2.06
C TRP A 111 -6.93 7.93 2.35
N GLU A 112 -7.88 8.75 2.80
CA GLU A 112 -9.24 8.27 3.07
C GLU A 112 -9.97 7.80 1.80
N ASP A 113 -9.76 8.47 0.67
CA ASP A 113 -10.33 8.05 -0.61
C ASP A 113 -9.69 6.74 -1.11
N PHE A 114 -8.39 6.58 -0.93
CA PHE A 114 -7.69 5.33 -1.17
C PHE A 114 -8.28 4.19 -0.33
N LYS A 115 -8.42 4.36 0.99
CA LYS A 115 -8.99 3.33 1.87
C LYS A 115 -10.40 2.91 1.45
N LYS A 116 -11.26 3.84 1.04
CA LYS A 116 -12.62 3.53 0.57
C LYS A 116 -12.65 2.65 -0.68
N ARG A 117 -11.59 2.68 -1.50
CA ARG A 117 -11.48 1.82 -2.69
C ARG A 117 -11.05 0.39 -2.32
N ILE A 118 -10.31 0.23 -1.22
CA ILE A 118 -9.80 -1.06 -0.75
C ILE A 118 -10.79 -1.79 0.16
N LEU A 119 -11.52 -1.06 1.01
CA LEU A 119 -12.46 -1.59 2.01
C LEU A 119 -13.83 -1.95 1.40
#